data_AF-X1HWT2-F1
#
_entry.id   AF-X1HWT2-F1
#
_cell.length_a   1.000
_cell.length_b   1.000
_cell.length_c   1.000
_cell.angle_alpha   90.00
_cell.angle_beta   90.00
_cell.angle_gamma   90.00
#
_symmetry.space_group_name_H-M   'P 1'
#
loop_
_entity.id
_entity.type
_entity.pdbx_description
1 polymer ?
#
loop_
_entity_poly.entity_id
_entity_poly.type
_entity_poly.pdbx_seq_one_letter_code
_entity_poly.pdbx_strand_id
1 'polypeptide(L)'
;MDLGLYKKIIDEVKNYVYDINLFHRGEPLLHPSIIDIISYANNKNIKTRIHTNSTLLTPELSRKIILSGLDLISFSFDGYTKETYEKNRVNANYDHQL
;
A
#
# COMPACT_ATOMS: atom_id res chain seq x y z
N MET A 1 0.86 8.96 9.24
CA MET A 1 1.76 8.87 10.40
C MET A 1 3.00 9.66 10.07
N ASP A 2 3.53 10.43 11.02
CA ASP A 2 4.80 11.12 10.80
C ASP A 2 5.92 10.12 10.45
N LEU A 3 6.77 10.47 9.48
CA LEU A 3 7.83 9.58 8.99
C LEU A 3 8.89 9.34 10.06
N GLY A 4 9.20 10.34 10.90
CA GLY A 4 10.16 10.20 12.00
C GLY A 4 9.68 9.20 13.05
N LEU A 5 8.41 9.29 13.45
CA LEU A 5 7.79 8.32 14.35
C LEU A 5 7.80 6.90 13.76
N TYR A 6 7.44 6.76 12.48
CA TYR A 6 7.49 5.45 11.81
C TYR A 6 8.89 4.85 11.85
N LYS A 7 9.92 5.61 11.49
CA LYS A 7 11.32 5.14 11.51
C LYS A 7 11.74 4.67 12.89
N LYS A 8 11.37 5.41 13.93
CA LYS A 8 11.63 5.02 15.33
C LYS A 8 10.99 3.66 15.65
N ILE A 9 9.71 3.47 15.33
CA ILE A 9 9.00 2.20 15.54
C ILE A 9 9.72 1.07 14.80
N ILE A 10 10.07 1.27 13.53
CA ILE A 10 10.78 0.27 12.72
C ILE A 10 12.12 -0.10 13.34
N ASP A 11 12.92 0.88 13.80
CA ASP A 11 14.20 0.60 14.44
C ASP A 11 14.05 -0.16 15.77
N GLU A 12 12.96 0.05 16.50
CA GLU A 12 12.65 -0.68 17.74
C GLU A 12 12.20 -2.13 17.47
N VAL A 13 11.47 -2.38 16.39
CA VAL A 13 10.88 -3.71 16.12
C VAL A 13 11.69 -4.58 15.15
N LYS A 14 12.66 -4.05 14.41
CA LYS A 14 13.36 -4.74 13.31
C LYS A 14 13.96 -6.11 13.63
N ASN A 15 14.32 -6.38 14.88
CA ASN A 15 14.88 -7.67 15.30
C ASN A 15 13.83 -8.66 15.84
N TYR A 16 12.55 -8.25 15.86
CA TYR A 16 11.45 -8.98 16.48
C TYR A 16 10.33 -9.32 15.50
N VAL A 17 10.32 -8.73 14.31
CA VAL A 17 9.26 -8.90 13.32
C VAL A 17 9.81 -9.34 11.97
N TYR A 18 9.01 -10.12 11.24
CA TYR A 18 9.33 -10.55 9.88
C TYR A 18 8.73 -9.60 8.84
N ASP A 19 7.50 -9.15 9.06
CA ASP A 19 6.78 -8.26 8.15
C ASP A 19 5.93 -7.22 8.90
N ILE A 20 5.56 -6.17 8.17
CA ILE A 20 4.65 -5.12 8.60
C ILE A 20 3.53 -4.92 7.58
N ASN A 21 2.34 -4.75 8.13
CA ASN A 21 1.11 -4.52 7.38
C ASN A 21 0.76 -3.03 7.43
N LEU A 22 0.96 -2.32 6.31
CA LEU A 22 0.72 -0.88 6.17
C LEU A 22 -0.74 -0.62 5.75
N PHE A 23 -1.68 -1.29 6.42
CA PHE A 23 -3.11 -1.15 6.15
C PHE A 23 -3.91 -1.42 7.42
N HIS A 24 -5.01 -0.69 7.59
CA HIS A 24 -6.07 -1.03 8.56
C HIS A 24 -7.33 -0.24 8.26
N ARG A 25 -7.20 1.10 8.24
CA ARG A 25 -8.26 2.04 7.85
C ARG A 25 -7.72 3.04 6.85
N GLY A 26 -8.52 3.37 5.84
CA GLY A 26 -8.16 4.29 4.76
C GLY A 26 -7.36 3.64 3.64
N GLU A 27 -6.86 4.48 2.73
CA GLU A 27 -6.10 4.08 1.55
C GLU A 27 -4.61 4.42 1.75
N PRO A 28 -3.70 3.43 1.81
CA PRO A 28 -2.26 3.67 2.02
C PRO A 28 -1.62 4.59 0.98
N LEU A 29 -2.09 4.55 -0.28
CA LEU A 29 -1.56 5.39 -1.37
C LEU A 29 -1.86 6.88 -1.21
N LEU A 30 -2.76 7.28 -0.29
CA LEU A 30 -2.96 8.69 0.07
C LEU A 30 -1.86 9.25 0.96
N HIS A 31 -1.02 8.40 1.56
CA HIS A 31 0.02 8.87 2.45
C HIS A 31 1.18 9.49 1.64
N PRO A 32 1.53 10.76 1.85
CA PRO A 32 2.50 11.46 0.99
C PRO A 32 3.90 10.83 1.02
N SER A 33 4.26 10.17 2.13
CA SER A 33 5.55 9.49 2.30
C SER A 33 5.45 7.96 2.19
N ILE A 34 4.41 7.39 1.53
CA ILE A 34 4.23 5.94 1.46
C ILE A 34 5.46 5.22 0.87
N ILE A 35 6.07 5.81 -0.15
CA ILE A 35 7.27 5.26 -0.80
C ILE A 35 8.46 5.23 0.17
N ASP A 36 8.66 6.28 0.96
CA ASP A 36 9.74 6.36 1.96
C ASP A 36 9.51 5.37 3.11
N ILE A 37 8.25 5.21 3.53
CA ILE A 37 7.82 4.27 4.56
C ILE A 37 8.16 2.83 4.13
N ILE A 38 7.81 2.46 2.91
CA ILE A 38 8.12 1.13 2.35
C ILE A 38 9.64 0.95 2.25
N SER A 39 10.32 1.89 1.60
CA SER A 39 11.77 1.83 1.35
C SER A 39 12.57 1.73 2.65
N TYR A 40 12.14 2.45 3.69
CA TYR A 40 12.84 2.43 4.98
C TYR A 40 12.75 1.07 5.66
N ALA A 41 11.58 0.43 5.68
CA ALA A 41 11.43 -0.90 6.26
C ALA A 41 12.16 -1.98 5.44
N ASN A 42 12.08 -1.90 4.11
CA ASN A 42 12.83 -2.79 3.23
C ASN A 42 14.35 -2.73 3.49
N ASN A 43 14.91 -1.52 3.64
CA ASN A 43 16.33 -1.31 3.99
C ASN A 43 16.73 -1.88 5.38
N LYS A 44 15.76 -2.17 6.25
CA LYS A 44 15.98 -2.84 7.55
C LYS A 44 15.72 -4.35 7.48
N ASN A 45 15.58 -4.90 6.27
CA ASN A 45 15.20 -6.29 6.00
C ASN A 45 13.84 -6.69 6.58
N ILE A 46 12.92 -5.74 6.74
CA ILE A 46 11.54 -6.00 7.16
C ILE A 46 10.65 -5.98 5.92
N LYS A 47 9.85 -7.03 5.75
CA LYS A 47 8.93 -7.11 4.61
C LYS A 47 7.75 -6.19 4.78
N THR A 48 7.25 -5.64 3.70
CA THR A 48 6.14 -4.69 3.71
C THR A 48 4.98 -5.13 2.85
N ARG A 49 3.76 -4.90 3.35
CA ARG A 49 2.51 -5.22 2.65
C ARG A 49 1.55 -4.04 2.65
N ILE A 50 0.92 -3.78 1.51
CA ILE A 50 -0.19 -2.81 1.40
C ILE A 50 -1.44 -3.48 0.83
N HIS A 51 -2.59 -2.98 1.25
CA HIS A 51 -3.88 -3.27 0.64
C HIS A 51 -4.42 -1.97 0.08
N THR A 52 -4.73 -1.93 -1.22
CA THR A 52 -5.18 -0.72 -1.91
C THR A 52 -6.49 -0.95 -2.64
N ASN A 53 -7.26 0.12 -2.81
CA ASN A 53 -8.41 0.19 -3.71
C ASN A 53 -8.03 0.48 -5.18
N SER A 54 -6.73 0.66 -5.43
CA SER A 54 -6.09 0.89 -6.74
C SER A 54 -6.53 2.13 -7.52
N THR A 55 -7.45 2.95 -7.01
CA THR A 55 -7.97 4.11 -7.75
C THR A 55 -6.96 5.23 -7.95
N LEU A 56 -5.85 5.23 -7.18
CA LEU A 56 -4.79 6.24 -7.25
C LEU A 56 -3.56 5.79 -8.05
N LEU A 57 -3.56 4.55 -8.55
CA LEU A 57 -2.41 4.04 -9.28
C LEU A 57 -2.27 4.73 -10.63
N THR A 58 -1.04 5.15 -10.91
CA THR A 58 -0.60 5.64 -12.21
C THR A 58 0.65 4.86 -12.60
N PRO A 59 1.03 4.80 -13.90
CA PRO A 59 2.26 4.12 -14.30
C PRO A 59 3.50 4.60 -13.53
N GLU A 60 3.57 5.90 -13.23
CA GLU A 60 4.65 6.50 -12.45
C GLU A 60 4.62 6.03 -10.98
N LEU A 61 3.45 6.10 -10.32
CA LEU A 61 3.32 5.69 -8.92
C LEU A 61 3.56 4.18 -8.76
N SER A 62 3.01 3.36 -9.66
CA SER A 62 3.23 1.92 -9.69
C SER A 62 4.72 1.58 -9.82
N ARG A 63 5.45 2.30 -10.68
CA ARG A 63 6.91 2.13 -10.80
C ARG A 63 7.63 2.49 -9.50
N LYS A 64 7.25 3.58 -8.83
CA LYS A 64 7.84 3.97 -7.53
C LYS A 64 7.57 2.92 -6.46
N ILE A 65 6.37 2.33 -6.42
CA ILE A 65 6.03 1.25 -5.49
C ILE A 65 6.91 0.03 -5.72
N ILE A 66 7.05 -0.43 -6.97
CA ILE A 66 7.91 -1.58 -7.31
C ILE A 66 9.36 -1.31 -6.89
N LEU A 67 9.90 -0.13 -7.22
CA LEU A 67 11.28 0.23 -6.91
C LEU A 67 11.55 0.46 -5.42
N SER A 68 10.50 0.72 -4.63
CA SER A 68 10.63 0.90 -3.18
C SER A 68 10.92 -0.39 -2.40
N GLY A 69 10.82 -1.55 -3.06
CA GLY A 69 11.03 -2.85 -2.42
C GLY A 69 9.80 -3.37 -1.66
N LEU A 70 8.59 -2.99 -2.08
CA LEU A 70 7.36 -3.56 -1.55
C LEU A 70 7.30 -5.07 -1.82
N ASP A 71 7.02 -5.88 -0.79
CA ASP A 71 6.98 -7.34 -0.92
C ASP A 71 5.62 -7.86 -1.40
N LEU A 72 4.52 -7.22 -0.97
CA LEU A 72 3.18 -7.65 -1.33
C LEU A 72 2.24 -6.46 -1.51
N ILE A 73 1.52 -6.47 -2.63
CA ILE A 73 0.38 -5.59 -2.89
C ILE A 73 -0.88 -6.45 -3.03
N SER A 74 -1.92 -6.10 -2.29
CA SER A 74 -3.25 -6.67 -2.43
C SER A 74 -4.20 -5.64 -3.00
N PHE A 75 -4.89 -6.02 -4.08
CA PHE A 75 -5.95 -5.23 -4.67
C PHE A 75 -7.27 -5.64 -4.05
N SER A 76 -7.94 -4.68 -3.46
CA SER A 76 -9.26 -4.91 -2.93
C SER A 76 -10.21 -4.86 -4.15
N PHE A 77 -11.01 -5.89 -4.40
CA PHE A 77 -11.88 -5.96 -5.59
C PHE A 77 -13.23 -6.60 -5.23
N ASP A 78 -14.26 -5.78 -5.06
CA ASP A 78 -15.52 -6.20 -4.41
C ASP A 78 -16.64 -6.54 -5.41
N GLY A 79 -16.29 -7.21 -6.51
CA GLY A 79 -17.28 -7.67 -7.49
C GLY A 79 -16.65 -7.97 -8.85
N TYR A 80 -16.97 -9.13 -9.43
CA TYR A 80 -16.44 -9.55 -10.73
C TYR A 80 -17.22 -8.97 -11.92
N THR A 81 -18.33 -8.29 -11.68
CA THR A 81 -19.09 -7.58 -12.72
C THR A 81 -19.01 -6.08 -12.46
N LYS A 82 -19.02 -5.29 -13.54
CA LYS A 82 -19.07 -3.83 -13.48
C LYS A 82 -20.18 -3.33 -12.57
N GLU A 83 -21.40 -3.86 -12.74
CA GLU A 83 -22.55 -3.51 -11.91
C GLU A 83 -22.29 -3.76 -10.41
N THR A 84 -21.81 -4.94 -10.04
CA THR A 84 -21.57 -5.27 -8.62
C THR A 84 -20.44 -4.45 -8.04
N TYR A 85 -19.35 -4.29 -8.79
CA TYR A 85 -18.17 -3.54 -8.35
C TYR A 85 -18.50 -2.06 -8.12
N GLU A 86 -19.08 -1.39 -9.11
CA GLU A 86 -19.37 0.06 -9.03
C GLU A 86 -20.49 0.38 -8.03
N LYS A 87 -21.41 -0.57 -7.79
CA LYS A 87 -22.39 -0.49 -6.71
C LYS A 87 -21.73 -0.54 -5.33
N ASN A 88 -20.78 -1.46 -5.12
CA ASN A 88 -20.08 -1.62 -3.84
C ASN A 88 -18.99 -0.55 -3.62
N ARG A 89 -18.41 -0.02 -4.70
CA ARG A 89 -17.35 0.97 -4.70
C ARG A 89 -17.74 2.21 -5.47
N VAL A 90 -18.51 3.06 -4.80
CA VAL A 90 -18.95 4.35 -5.33
C VAL A 90 -17.72 5.17 -5.77
N ASN A 91 -17.79 5.73 -6.99
CA ASN A 91 -16.73 6.49 -7.66
C ASN A 91 -15.51 5.69 -8.17
N ALA A 92 -15.51 4.36 -8.05
CA ALA A 92 -14.52 3.54 -8.75
C ALA A 92 -15.02 3.18 -10.15
N ASN A 93 -14.09 2.97 -11.09
CA ASN A 93 -14.40 2.56 -12.47
C ASN A 93 -13.88 1.13 -12.67
N TYR A 94 -14.76 0.19 -12.98
CA TYR A 94 -14.41 -1.22 -13.16
C TYR A 94 -13.35 -1.43 -14.26
N ASP A 95 -13.46 -0.70 -15.37
CA ASP A 95 -12.63 -0.88 -16.56
C ASP A 95 -11.21 -0.30 -16.37
N HIS A 96 -11.00 0.56 -15.37
CA HIS A 96 -9.68 1.10 -15.02
C HIS A 96 -8.91 0.24 -14.01
N GLN A 97 -9.54 -0.83 -13.51
CA GLN A 97 -8.96 -1.70 -12.48
C GLN A 97 -8.33 -2.98 -13.07
N LEU A 98 -8.58 -3.24 -14.37
CA LEU A 98 -8.03 -4.32 -15.19
C LEU A 98 -6.99 -3.75 -16.16
#